data_AF-A0A442IR18-F1
#
_entry.id   AF-A0A442IR18-F1
#
_cell.length_a   1.000
_cell.length_b   1.000
_cell.length_c   1.000
_cell.angle_alpha   90.00
_cell.angle_beta   90.00
_cell.angle_gamma   90.00
#
_symmetry.space_group_name_H-M   'P 1'
#
loop_
_entity.id
_entity.type
_entity.pdbx_description
1 polymer ?
#
loop_
_entity_poly.entity_id
_entity_poly.type
_entity_poly.pdbx_seq_one_letter_code
_entity_poly.pdbx_strand_id
1 'polypeptide(L)'
;MAVPRPARHHVQKKTAHAAEQQRPDVLRRRRTWFDGQLDLDPERLIFIDETAASTKMARLRGRSLRGERCRAAVPHGHWKTTTFTAGLRLGGLAAPMLLDGPMNGSAFLAYAEQVLAPEL
;
A
#
# COMPACT_ATOMS: atom_id res chain seq x y z
N MET A 1 46.44 5.24 -20.65
CA MET A 1 45.16 5.21 -21.38
C MET A 1 44.09 4.61 -20.48
N ALA A 2 43.03 5.35 -20.15
CA ALA A 2 41.90 4.82 -19.40
C ALA A 2 40.97 4.07 -20.37
N VAL A 3 40.76 2.77 -20.13
CA VAL A 3 39.82 1.96 -20.92
C VAL A 3 38.40 2.38 -20.54
N PRO A 4 37.52 2.74 -21.50
CA PRO A 4 36.15 3.10 -21.18
C PRO A 4 35.43 1.88 -20.62
N ARG A 5 34.76 2.05 -19.48
CA ARG A 5 33.88 1.01 -18.92
C ARG A 5 32.69 0.83 -19.87
N PRO A 6 32.33 -0.40 -20.26
CA PRO A 6 31.14 -0.62 -21.07
C PRO A 6 29.90 -0.11 -20.33
N ALA A 7 28.98 0.50 -21.06
CA ALA A 7 27.71 0.96 -20.53
C ALA A 7 27.00 -0.22 -19.84
N ARG A 8 26.63 -0.04 -18.56
CA ARG A 8 25.86 -1.06 -17.85
C ARG A 8 24.52 -1.23 -18.55
N HIS A 9 24.13 -2.46 -18.88
CA HIS A 9 22.77 -2.74 -19.32
C HIS A 9 21.78 -2.21 -18.29
N HIS A 10 20.87 -1.35 -18.72
CA HIS A 10 19.81 -0.80 -17.89
C HIS A 10 18.72 -1.86 -17.71
N VAL A 11 19.01 -2.87 -16.88
CA VAL A 11 18.10 -3.99 -16.63
C VAL A 11 16.97 -3.47 -15.74
N GLN A 12 15.80 -3.26 -16.34
CA GLN A 12 14.58 -2.96 -15.60
C GLN A 12 13.96 -4.25 -15.06
N LYS A 13 13.55 -4.22 -13.80
CA LYS A 13 12.77 -5.31 -13.21
C LYS A 13 11.44 -5.41 -13.97
N LYS A 14 11.08 -6.63 -14.39
CA LYS A 14 9.75 -6.90 -14.96
C LYS A 14 8.67 -6.51 -13.96
N THR A 15 7.79 -5.60 -14.34
CA THR A 15 6.56 -5.31 -13.59
C THR A 15 5.53 -6.37 -13.95
N ALA A 16 4.98 -7.03 -12.94
CA ALA A 16 3.91 -8.01 -13.10
C ALA A 16 2.58 -7.35 -12.69
N HIS A 17 1.52 -7.71 -13.41
CA HIS A 17 0.13 -7.41 -13.04
C HIS A 17 -0.71 -8.68 -13.17
N ALA A 18 -1.85 -8.69 -12.51
CA ALA A 18 -2.79 -9.81 -12.55
C ALA A 18 -3.33 -10.00 -13.97
N ALA A 19 -3.23 -11.22 -14.51
CA ALA A 19 -3.67 -11.53 -15.87
C ALA A 19 -5.18 -11.30 -16.08
N GLU A 20 -5.95 -11.41 -14.99
CA GLU A 20 -7.37 -11.13 -14.91
C GLU A 20 -7.72 -9.72 -15.37
N GLN A 21 -6.81 -8.75 -15.22
CA GLN A 21 -7.01 -7.39 -15.73
C GLN A 21 -7.18 -7.33 -17.25
N GLN A 22 -6.66 -8.33 -17.98
CA GLN A 22 -6.75 -8.42 -19.44
C GLN A 22 -8.01 -9.18 -19.90
N ARG A 23 -8.79 -9.74 -18.97
CA ARG A 23 -10.04 -10.39 -19.34
C ARG A 23 -10.99 -9.36 -19.98
N PRO A 24 -11.66 -9.68 -21.10
CA PRO A 24 -12.51 -8.72 -21.81
C PRO A 24 -13.62 -8.11 -20.95
N ASP A 25 -14.19 -8.89 -20.02
CA ASP A 25 -15.22 -8.41 -19.09
C ASP A 25 -14.67 -7.40 -18.07
N VAL A 26 -13.47 -7.65 -17.54
CA VAL A 26 -12.78 -6.75 -16.61
C VAL A 26 -12.36 -5.46 -17.32
N LEU A 27 -11.77 -5.55 -18.51
CA LEU A 27 -11.39 -4.39 -19.32
C LEU A 27 -12.59 -3.51 -19.63
N ARG A 28 -13.71 -4.11 -20.06
CA ARG A 28 -14.95 -3.37 -20.33
C ARG A 28 -15.44 -2.64 -19.09
N ARG A 29 -15.53 -3.32 -17.94
CA ARG A 29 -15.95 -2.69 -16.67
C ARG A 29 -15.04 -1.54 -16.26
N ARG A 30 -13.71 -1.69 -16.39
CA ARG A 30 -12.75 -0.62 -16.09
C ARG A 30 -12.93 0.58 -17.02
N ARG A 31 -13.10 0.36 -18.32
CA ARG A 31 -13.37 1.44 -19.28
C ARG A 31 -14.65 2.18 -18.94
N THR A 32 -15.76 1.47 -18.72
CA THR A 32 -17.02 2.08 -18.30
C THR A 32 -16.89 2.88 -17.00
N TRP A 33 -16.14 2.36 -16.02
CA TRP A 33 -15.83 3.10 -14.79
C TRP A 33 -15.05 4.39 -15.08
N PHE A 34 -13.98 4.31 -15.88
CA PHE A 34 -13.16 5.47 -16.27
C PHE A 34 -13.96 6.52 -17.04
N ASP A 35 -14.76 6.10 -18.02
CA ASP A 35 -15.58 7.00 -18.84
C ASP A 35 -16.59 7.78 -17.98
N GLY A 36 -17.14 7.15 -16.94
CA GLY A 36 -18.05 7.79 -15.99
C GLY A 36 -17.38 8.64 -14.91
N GLN A 37 -16.05 8.69 -14.82
CA GLN A 37 -15.37 9.51 -13.80
C GLN A 37 -15.54 11.01 -14.03
N LEU A 38 -15.76 11.43 -15.29
CA LEU A 38 -15.93 12.84 -15.65
C LEU A 38 -17.19 13.46 -15.03
N ASP A 39 -18.18 12.64 -14.69
CA ASP A 39 -19.44 13.07 -14.09
C ASP A 39 -19.37 13.13 -12.54
N LEU A 40 -18.25 12.69 -11.93
CA LEU A 40 -18.08 12.70 -10.48
C LEU A 40 -17.52 14.06 -10.03
N ASP A 41 -18.16 14.66 -9.03
CA ASP A 41 -17.64 15.84 -8.34
C ASP A 41 -16.52 15.44 -7.35
N PRO A 42 -15.24 15.81 -7.61
CA PRO A 42 -14.12 15.41 -6.76
C PRO A 42 -14.21 15.92 -5.32
N GLU A 43 -14.92 17.02 -5.06
CA GLU A 43 -15.10 17.58 -3.72
C GLU A 43 -15.99 16.69 -2.84
N ARG A 44 -16.80 15.83 -3.45
CA ARG A 44 -17.72 14.90 -2.78
C ARG A 44 -17.20 13.47 -2.69
N LEU A 45 -15.98 13.21 -3.14
CA LEU A 45 -15.37 11.88 -3.11
C LEU A 45 -14.47 11.68 -1.89
N ILE A 46 -14.66 10.53 -1.25
CA ILE A 46 -13.74 9.99 -0.24
C ILE A 46 -13.30 8.60 -0.71
N PHE A 47 -12.00 8.42 -0.94
CA PHE A 47 -11.40 7.14 -1.31
C PHE A 47 -10.96 6.40 -0.07
N ILE A 48 -11.48 5.20 0.15
CA ILE A 48 -11.15 4.40 1.34
C ILE A 48 -10.19 3.30 0.94
N ASP A 49 -9.15 3.12 1.74
CA ASP A 49 -8.24 2.00 1.62
C ASP A 49 -7.82 1.47 2.99
N GLU A 50 -7.29 0.25 2.98
CA GLU A 50 -6.80 -0.48 4.13
C GLU A 50 -5.33 -0.85 3.92
N THR A 51 -4.52 -0.70 4.97
CA THR A 51 -3.15 -1.22 4.98
C THR A 51 -2.78 -1.82 6.32
N ALA A 52 -2.03 -2.92 6.29
CA ALA A 52 -1.52 -3.57 7.49
C ALA A 52 -0.09 -3.08 7.80
N ALA A 53 0.12 -2.63 9.03
CA ALA A 53 1.43 -2.30 9.57
C ALA A 53 1.88 -3.40 10.53
N SER A 54 3.00 -4.06 10.24
CA SER A 54 3.59 -5.05 11.13
C SER A 54 4.80 -4.48 11.88
N THR A 55 4.91 -4.81 13.17
CA THR A 55 6.09 -4.45 13.97
C THR A 55 7.31 -5.33 13.68
N LYS A 56 7.22 -6.26 12.72
CA LYS A 56 8.31 -7.10 12.22
C LYS A 56 9.30 -6.30 11.35
N MET A 57 9.90 -5.28 11.94
CA MET A 57 10.84 -4.39 11.26
C MET A 57 12.27 -4.66 11.73
N ALA A 58 13.16 -4.91 10.76
CA ALA A 58 14.60 -4.97 10.94
C ALA A 58 15.25 -4.02 9.92
N ARG A 59 16.42 -3.46 10.25
CA ARG A 59 17.16 -2.64 9.28
C ARG A 59 17.53 -3.52 8.08
N LEU A 60 17.11 -3.12 6.88
CA LEU A 60 17.40 -3.85 5.63
C LEU A 60 18.89 -3.86 5.27
N ARG A 61 19.66 -2.88 5.77
CA ARG A 61 21.07 -2.71 5.47
C ARG A 61 21.83 -2.29 6.74
N GLY A 62 23.04 -2.80 6.87
CA GLY A 62 23.99 -2.41 7.91
C GLY A 62 25.36 -2.12 7.30
N ARG A 63 26.29 -1.63 8.13
CA ARG A 63 27.68 -1.38 7.74
C ARG A 63 28.59 -2.06 8.77
N SER A 64 29.65 -2.69 8.29
CA SER A 64 30.74 -3.23 9.10
C SER A 64 32.08 -2.90 8.43
N LEU A 65 33.17 -3.02 9.19
CA LEU A 65 34.51 -2.93 8.62
C LEU A 65 34.73 -4.04 7.59
N ARG A 66 35.63 -3.78 6.65
CA ARG A 66 35.97 -4.75 5.60
C ARG A 66 36.58 -6.00 6.24
N GLY A 67 36.05 -7.17 5.91
CA GLY A 67 36.46 -8.44 6.51
C GLY A 67 35.66 -8.83 7.75
N GLU A 68 34.82 -7.94 8.29
CA GLU A 68 33.99 -8.22 9.45
C GLU A 68 32.53 -8.47 9.07
N ARG A 69 31.88 -9.38 9.81
CA ARG A 69 30.45 -9.66 9.66
C ARG A 69 29.62 -8.54 10.29
N CYS A 70 28.74 -7.93 9.51
CA CYS A 70 27.73 -7.01 10.01
C CYS A 70 26.65 -7.78 10.80
N ARG A 71 26.72 -7.73 12.13
CA ARG A 71 25.71 -8.32 13.03
C ARG A 71 24.66 -7.28 13.38
N ALA A 72 23.40 -7.67 13.39
CA ALA A 72 22.29 -6.84 13.83
C ALA A 72 21.39 -7.64 14.76
N ALA A 73 21.02 -7.05 15.89
CA ALA A 73 19.93 -7.56 16.71
C ALA A 73 18.62 -7.30 15.98
N VAL A 74 17.80 -8.34 15.86
CA VAL A 74 16.45 -8.25 15.30
C VAL A 74 15.51 -8.65 16.43
N PRO A 75 14.41 -7.90 16.68
CA PRO A 75 13.45 -8.36 17.66
C PRO A 75 12.91 -9.73 17.22
N HIS A 76 12.57 -10.62 18.15
CA HIS A 76 12.00 -11.95 17.86
C HIS A 76 10.78 -12.27 18.73
N GLY A 77 10.25 -11.26 19.45
CA GLY A 77 9.07 -11.41 20.30
C GLY A 77 7.76 -11.52 19.52
N HIS A 78 6.64 -11.45 20.24
CA HIS A 78 5.30 -11.46 19.63
C HIS A 78 5.10 -10.22 18.76
N TRP A 79 5.11 -10.43 17.44
CA TRP A 79 4.81 -9.40 16.46
C TRP A 79 3.34 -9.03 16.51
N LYS A 80 3.06 -7.73 16.44
CA LYS A 80 1.72 -7.21 16.24
C LYS A 80 1.58 -6.76 14.80
N THR A 81 0.44 -7.08 14.22
CA THR A 81 0.02 -6.52 12.94
C THR A 81 -1.22 -5.69 13.23
N THR A 82 -1.12 -4.40 12.96
CA THR A 82 -2.22 -3.45 13.13
C THR A 82 -2.74 -3.09 11.76
N THR A 83 -4.04 -3.18 11.60
CA THR A 83 -4.73 -2.72 10.38
C THR A 83 -5.06 -1.25 10.53
N PHE A 84 -4.68 -0.45 9.54
CA PHE A 84 -5.03 0.95 9.43
C PHE A 84 -5.99 1.12 8.25
N THR A 85 -7.12 1.76 8.49
CA THR A 85 -8.11 2.08 7.45
C THR A 85 -8.39 3.57 7.52
N ALA A 86 -8.46 4.21 6.36
CA ALA A 86 -8.79 5.62 6.29
C ALA A 86 -9.40 6.00 4.94
N GLY A 87 -10.14 7.10 4.94
CA GLY A 87 -10.54 7.83 3.75
C GLY A 87 -9.47 8.86 3.33
N LEU A 88 -9.43 9.17 2.04
CA LEU A 88 -8.68 10.28 1.48
C LEU A 88 -9.63 11.13 0.62
N ARG A 89 -9.70 12.43 0.92
CA ARG A 89 -10.42 13.46 0.15
C ARG A 89 -9.49 14.59 -0.24
N LEU A 90 -9.97 15.56 -1.02
CA LEU A 90 -9.15 16.72 -1.44
C LEU A 90 -8.57 17.51 -0.27
N GLY A 91 -9.30 17.59 0.86
CA GLY A 91 -8.83 18.23 2.09
C GLY A 91 -7.82 17.42 2.91
N GLY A 92 -7.50 16.18 2.50
CA GLY A 92 -6.57 15.29 3.18
C GLY A 92 -7.21 14.02 3.74
N LEU A 93 -6.58 13.46 4.77
CA LEU A 93 -7.01 12.22 5.43
C LEU A 93 -8.35 12.43 6.15
N ALA A 94 -9.26 11.45 6.05
CA ALA A 94 -10.55 11.43 6.71
C ALA A 94 -10.79 10.06 7.36
N ALA A 95 -11.64 10.02 8.40
CA ALA A 95 -12.10 8.78 9.03
C ALA A 95 -10.98 7.76 9.36
N PRO A 96 -9.87 8.11 10.03
CA PRO A 96 -8.81 7.15 10.35
C PRO A 96 -9.24 6.17 11.45
N MET A 97 -8.97 4.88 11.28
CA MET A 97 -9.17 3.83 12.28
C MET A 97 -7.97 2.89 12.36
N LEU A 98 -7.61 2.49 13.58
CA LEU A 98 -6.62 1.44 13.84
C LEU A 98 -7.31 0.24 14.50
N LEU A 99 -6.97 -0.96 14.04
CA LEU A 99 -7.47 -2.23 14.56
C LEU A 99 -6.29 -3.14 14.91
N ASP A 100 -6.26 -3.69 16.13
CA ASP A 100 -5.28 -4.72 16.48
C ASP A 100 -5.73 -6.06 15.87
N GLY A 101 -5.05 -6.48 14.80
CA GLY A 101 -5.41 -7.65 14.00
C GLY A 101 -6.04 -7.34 12.64
N PRO A 102 -6.46 -8.38 11.91
CA PRO A 102 -6.97 -8.24 10.55
C PRO A 102 -8.37 -7.64 10.50
N MET A 103 -8.65 -6.87 9.44
CA MET A 103 -10.00 -6.43 9.12
C MET A 103 -10.94 -7.64 8.94
N ASN A 104 -12.16 -7.51 9.46
CA ASN A 104 -13.25 -8.46 9.22
C ASN A 104 -14.56 -7.71 8.99
N GLY A 105 -15.63 -8.42 8.63
CA GLY A 105 -16.93 -7.80 8.32
C GLY A 105 -17.50 -6.95 9.45
N SER A 106 -17.41 -7.42 10.71
CA SER A 106 -17.91 -6.68 11.87
C SER A 106 -17.09 -5.43 12.16
N ALA A 107 -15.76 -5.52 12.04
CA ALA A 107 -14.87 -4.37 12.19
C ALA A 107 -15.06 -3.34 11.07
N PHE A 108 -15.29 -3.79 9.84
CA PHE A 108 -15.59 -2.91 8.72
C PHE A 108 -16.95 -2.22 8.87
N LEU A 109 -17.96 -2.94 9.39
CA LEU A 109 -19.26 -2.33 9.69
C LEU A 109 -19.12 -1.25 10.77
N ALA A 110 -18.38 -1.54 11.84
CA ALA A 110 -18.08 -0.55 12.87
C ALA A 110 -17.31 0.65 12.30
N TYR A 111 -16.33 0.44 11.43
CA TYR A 111 -15.65 1.51 10.69
C TYR A 111 -16.64 2.36 9.89
N ALA A 112 -17.50 1.73 9.09
CA ALA A 112 -18.46 2.42 8.24
C ALA A 112 -19.44 3.26 9.05
N GLU A 113 -20.02 2.69 10.11
CA GLU A 113 -21.06 3.33 10.92
C GLU A 113 -20.51 4.38 11.90
N GLN A 114 -19.37 4.08 12.54
CA GLN A 114 -18.90 4.85 13.69
C GLN A 114 -17.77 5.81 13.35
N VAL A 115 -17.05 5.57 12.24
CA VAL A 115 -15.86 6.35 11.86
C VAL A 115 -16.05 7.07 10.53
N LEU A 116 -16.53 6.36 9.50
CA LEU A 116 -16.71 6.93 8.17
C LEU A 116 -17.97 7.81 8.07
N ALA A 117 -19.14 7.29 8.44
CA ALA A 117 -20.40 8.00 8.27
C ALA A 117 -20.44 9.41 8.91
N PRO A 118 -19.80 9.66 10.07
CA PRO A 118 -19.71 11.02 10.63
C PRO A 118 -18.88 12.02 9.81
N GLU A 119 -18.07 11.56 8.84
CA GLU A 119 -17.19 12.37 8.00
C GLU A 119 -17.71 12.54 6.55
N LEU A 120 -18.85 11.94 6.22
CA LEU A 120 -19.51 11.99 4.91
C LEU A 120 -20.38 13.25 4.73
#